data_AF-A0A2P6S7D3-F1
#
_entry.id   AF-A0A2P6S7D3-F1
#
_cell.length_a   1.000
_cell.length_b   1.000
_cell.length_c   1.000
_cell.angle_alpha   90.00
_cell.angle_beta   90.00
_cell.angle_gamma   90.00
#
_symmetry.space_group_name_H-M   'P 1'
#
loop_
_entity.id
_entity.type
_entity.pdbx_description
1 polymer ?
#
loop_
_entity_poly.entity_id
_entity_poly.type
_entity_poly.pdbx_seq_one_letter_code
_entity_poly.pdbx_strand_id
1 'polypeptide(L)'
;MKLCQEILRDEAVSDGDGYLERIFMSPAAVRAGNLIHEWMEDAGLRTWVDCLGNVHGRLEGTNASAEVLILGSHLVLSIDGKLGELKRPVEVIAFSDEERVRFQSTFIGSAAIAGILPVSGLQITDKSGVTIQDAPKKISIEVTEEHLQQLRYDPKSVWGYVEIHIEQGPVLEWVGVPLGVVKGIAGQTRLKHDANAVICDSELTSKLKSAAYLGLKRMTGSVQDEVPVLMSGAGYDAMALSHLTKVGMLFVLCRGGISHFPEEHVLDDDVWASGLEILAFIETQL
;
A
#
# COMPACT_ATOMS: atom_id res chain seq x y z
N MET A 1 16.47 -14.29 -8.57
CA MET A 1 15.69 -13.05 -8.82
C MET A 1 14.43 -13.32 -9.67
N LYS A 2 13.41 -13.97 -9.10
CA LYS A 2 12.03 -13.91 -9.64
C LYS A 2 11.35 -12.75 -8.94
N LEU A 3 11.07 -11.67 -9.66
CA LEU A 3 10.47 -10.48 -9.07
C LEU A 3 8.95 -10.64 -9.09
N CYS A 4 8.28 -10.26 -8.00
CA CYS A 4 6.83 -10.33 -7.82
C CYS A 4 5.99 -9.58 -8.88
N GLN A 5 6.62 -8.84 -9.81
CA GLN A 5 5.99 -8.38 -11.06
C GLN A 5 5.42 -9.53 -11.89
N GLU A 6 5.97 -10.74 -11.77
CA GLU A 6 5.42 -11.95 -12.38
C GLU A 6 4.02 -12.24 -11.82
N ILE A 7 3.80 -12.31 -10.50
CA ILE A 7 2.47 -12.55 -9.89
C ILE A 7 1.45 -11.43 -10.16
N LEU A 8 1.90 -10.21 -10.45
CA LEU A 8 1.03 -9.09 -10.81
C LEU A 8 0.60 -9.10 -12.29
N ARG A 9 1.27 -9.90 -13.13
CA ARG A 9 1.02 -10.01 -14.57
C ARG A 9 0.72 -11.42 -15.05
N ASP A 10 0.86 -12.41 -14.16
CA ASP A 10 0.67 -13.81 -14.48
C ASP A 10 -0.81 -14.14 -14.49
N GLU A 11 -1.34 -14.30 -15.71
CA GLU A 11 -2.71 -14.75 -15.95
C GLU A 11 -3.02 -16.08 -15.24
N ALA A 12 -2.01 -16.92 -14.97
CA ALA A 12 -2.21 -18.19 -14.26
C ALA A 12 -2.69 -18.00 -12.81
N VAL A 13 -2.48 -16.83 -12.20
CA VAL A 13 -2.95 -16.49 -10.84
C VAL A 13 -4.03 -15.40 -10.82
N SER A 14 -4.71 -15.19 -11.95
CA SER A 14 -5.90 -14.35 -12.10
C SER A 14 -7.16 -15.22 -12.30
N ASP A 15 -8.30 -14.77 -11.80
CA ASP A 15 -9.62 -15.34 -12.14
C ASP A 15 -10.32 -14.54 -13.26
N GLY A 16 -9.74 -13.39 -13.67
CA GLY A 16 -10.26 -12.50 -14.69
C GLY A 16 -9.53 -12.66 -16.02
N ASP A 17 -10.27 -12.50 -17.13
CA ASP A 17 -9.74 -12.57 -18.49
C ASP A 17 -9.22 -11.20 -18.94
N GLY A 18 -7.91 -11.08 -19.18
CA GLY A 18 -7.28 -9.85 -19.69
C GLY A 18 -7.06 -8.74 -18.65
N TYR A 19 -7.36 -9.00 -17.37
CA TYR A 19 -7.01 -8.15 -16.24
C TYR A 19 -6.73 -9.02 -14.99
N LEU A 20 -6.02 -8.46 -14.01
CA LEU A 20 -5.75 -9.16 -12.76
C LEU A 20 -6.99 -9.09 -11.84
N GLU A 21 -7.69 -10.21 -11.70
CA GLU A 21 -8.73 -10.40 -10.70
C GLU A 21 -8.28 -11.40 -9.65
N ARG A 22 -8.01 -10.91 -8.43
CA ARG A 22 -7.57 -11.73 -7.32
C ARG A 22 -8.15 -11.21 -6.03
N ILE A 23 -9.34 -11.69 -5.67
CA ILE A 23 -10.09 -11.24 -4.51
C ILE A 23 -9.93 -12.20 -3.32
N PHE A 24 -10.21 -11.75 -2.09
CA PHE A 24 -10.09 -12.58 -0.88
C PHE A 24 -10.70 -13.97 -1.04
N MET A 25 -9.93 -15.01 -0.71
CA MET A 25 -10.36 -16.42 -0.73
C MET A 25 -10.94 -16.90 -2.08
N SER A 26 -10.55 -16.27 -3.19
CA SER A 26 -10.83 -16.75 -4.54
C SER A 26 -9.85 -17.86 -4.94
N PRO A 27 -10.19 -18.70 -5.94
CA PRO A 27 -9.24 -19.64 -6.53
C PRO A 27 -7.92 -18.98 -6.96
N ALA A 28 -7.96 -17.78 -7.55
CA ALA A 28 -6.77 -17.00 -7.89
C ALA A 28 -5.93 -16.63 -6.67
N ALA A 29 -6.57 -16.19 -5.58
CA ALA A 29 -5.85 -15.86 -4.35
C ALA A 29 -5.14 -17.09 -3.75
N VAL A 30 -5.76 -18.27 -3.83
CA VAL A 30 -5.14 -19.53 -3.37
C VAL A 30 -3.95 -19.90 -4.26
N ARG A 31 -4.09 -19.81 -5.59
CA ARG A 31 -2.97 -20.08 -6.53
C ARG A 31 -1.79 -19.14 -6.25
N ALA A 32 -2.05 -17.85 -6.07
CA ALA A 32 -1.02 -16.87 -5.74
C ALA A 32 -0.38 -17.15 -4.37
N GLY A 33 -1.18 -17.47 -3.35
CA GLY A 33 -0.68 -17.80 -2.02
C GLY A 33 0.23 -19.03 -2.01
N ASN A 34 -0.12 -20.08 -2.76
CA ASN A 34 0.72 -21.27 -2.93
C ASN A 34 2.06 -20.94 -3.62
N LEU A 35 2.03 -20.11 -4.66
CA LEU A 35 3.25 -19.70 -5.36
C LEU A 35 4.17 -18.86 -4.45
N ILE A 36 3.59 -17.97 -3.64
CA ILE A 36 4.34 -17.20 -2.62
C ILE A 36 4.95 -18.14 -1.58
N HIS A 37 4.19 -19.13 -1.11
CA HIS A 37 4.67 -20.13 -0.17
C HIS A 37 5.89 -20.88 -0.72
N GLU A 38 5.81 -21.38 -1.96
CA GLU A 38 6.93 -22.06 -2.63
C GLU A 38 8.17 -21.15 -2.72
N TRP A 39 8.00 -19.87 -3.06
CA TRP A 39 9.13 -18.93 -3.13
C TRP A 39 9.77 -18.66 -1.76
N MET A 40 8.97 -18.60 -0.71
CA MET A 40 9.49 -18.44 0.65
C MET A 40 10.25 -19.71 1.10
N GLU A 41 9.76 -20.90 0.76
CA GLU A 41 10.49 -22.16 1.03
C GLU A 41 11.81 -22.23 0.25
N ASP A 42 11.80 -21.86 -1.04
CA ASP A 42 13.00 -21.80 -1.89
C ASP A 42 14.05 -20.82 -1.34
N ALA A 43 13.61 -19.75 -0.69
CA ALA A 43 14.47 -18.78 -0.01
C ALA A 43 14.94 -19.25 1.40
N GLY A 44 14.53 -20.44 1.83
CA GLY A 44 14.95 -21.04 3.10
C GLY A 44 14.17 -20.58 4.33
N LEU A 45 12.99 -19.98 4.14
CA LEU A 45 12.12 -19.55 5.23
C LEU A 45 11.27 -20.73 5.72
N ARG A 46 10.97 -20.76 7.02
CA ARG A 46 9.92 -21.62 7.57
C ARG A 46 8.57 -21.00 7.25
N THR A 47 7.72 -21.70 6.51
CA THR A 47 6.45 -21.15 6.01
C THR A 47 5.22 -21.77 6.66
N TRP A 48 4.13 -21.01 6.65
CA TRP A 48 2.76 -21.49 6.93
C TRP A 48 1.73 -20.54 6.33
N VAL A 49 0.49 -21.00 6.18
CA VAL A 49 -0.65 -20.17 5.79
C VAL A 49 -1.65 -20.17 6.94
N ASP A 50 -2.14 -19.00 7.33
CA ASP A 50 -3.10 -18.88 8.42
C ASP A 50 -4.56 -19.07 7.97
N CYS A 51 -5.51 -19.08 8.91
CA CYS A 51 -6.91 -19.35 8.58
C CYS A 51 -7.63 -18.22 7.83
N LEU A 52 -7.00 -17.05 7.71
CA LEU A 52 -7.46 -15.93 6.88
C LEU A 52 -6.67 -15.81 5.58
N GLY A 53 -5.76 -16.74 5.29
CA GLY A 53 -5.02 -16.80 4.04
C GLY A 53 -3.84 -15.84 3.98
N ASN A 54 -3.36 -15.33 5.11
CA ASN A 54 -2.05 -14.70 5.17
C ASN A 54 -0.98 -15.79 4.95
N VAL A 55 0.00 -15.51 4.10
CA VAL A 55 1.14 -16.42 3.87
C VAL A 55 2.34 -15.90 4.64
N HIS A 56 2.90 -16.73 5.51
CA HIS A 56 4.01 -16.39 6.38
C HIS A 56 5.27 -17.12 5.93
N GLY A 57 6.40 -16.44 6.04
CA GLY A 57 7.73 -17.01 5.92
C GLY A 57 8.63 -16.43 7.01
N ARG A 58 9.23 -17.27 7.84
CA ARG A 58 10.05 -16.86 8.98
C ARG A 58 11.48 -17.35 8.88
N LEU A 59 12.41 -16.45 9.17
CA LEU A 59 13.83 -16.75 9.35
C LEU A 59 14.25 -16.42 10.78
N GLU A 60 14.82 -17.39 11.47
CA GLU A 60 15.30 -17.18 12.84
C GLU A 60 16.59 -16.37 12.87
N GLY A 61 16.74 -15.54 13.91
CA GLY A 61 17.99 -14.84 14.21
C GLY A 61 18.87 -15.65 15.15
N THR A 62 20.10 -15.16 15.38
CA THR A 62 21.03 -15.70 16.39
C THR A 62 20.48 -15.59 17.81
N ASN A 63 19.56 -14.66 18.07
CA ASN A 63 18.75 -14.60 19.28
C ASN A 63 17.27 -14.85 18.95
N ALA A 64 16.83 -16.11 19.06
CA ALA A 64 15.44 -16.52 18.81
C ALA A 64 14.43 -15.91 19.81
N SER A 65 14.90 -15.43 20.96
CA SER A 65 14.07 -14.77 21.97
C SER A 65 13.93 -13.25 21.76
N ALA A 66 14.61 -12.68 20.77
CA ALA A 66 14.48 -11.28 20.42
C ALA A 66 13.12 -11.00 19.74
N GLU A 67 12.64 -9.77 19.85
CA GLU A 67 11.39 -9.39 19.19
C GLU A 67 11.56 -9.42 17.66
N VAL A 68 10.54 -9.92 16.95
CA VAL A 68 10.56 -10.17 15.51
C VAL A 68 10.41 -8.87 14.71
N LEU A 69 11.16 -8.73 13.63
CA LEU A 69 10.90 -7.73 12.60
C LEU A 69 9.96 -8.33 11.56
N ILE A 70 8.78 -7.75 11.38
CA ILE A 70 7.83 -8.16 10.35
C ILE A 70 8.10 -7.35 9.08
N LEU A 71 8.15 -8.03 7.94
CA LEU A 71 8.20 -7.44 6.61
C LEU A 71 6.87 -7.73 5.92
N GLY A 72 6.07 -6.70 5.65
CA GLY A 72 4.87 -6.84 4.86
C GLY A 72 5.17 -6.57 3.40
N SER A 73 4.60 -7.37 2.51
CA SER A 73 4.52 -6.97 1.12
C SER A 73 3.58 -7.84 0.30
N HIS A 74 2.90 -7.22 -0.66
CA HIS A 74 2.38 -7.88 -1.86
C HIS A 74 3.50 -8.28 -2.84
N LEU A 75 4.74 -7.86 -2.56
CA LEU A 75 5.97 -8.10 -3.29
C LEU A 75 6.94 -8.94 -2.45
N VAL A 76 6.97 -10.25 -2.69
CA VAL A 76 7.91 -11.14 -1.99
C VAL A 76 9.34 -10.75 -2.33
N LEU A 77 10.16 -10.55 -1.29
CA LEU A 77 11.60 -10.38 -1.42
C LEU A 77 12.24 -11.71 -1.85
N SER A 78 12.84 -11.75 -3.04
CA SER A 78 13.81 -12.78 -3.43
C SER A 78 15.06 -12.59 -2.56
N ILE A 79 15.09 -13.22 -1.39
CA ILE A 79 16.33 -13.36 -0.64
C ILE A 79 17.12 -14.49 -1.30
N ASP A 80 18.09 -14.14 -2.15
CA ASP A 80 18.99 -15.13 -2.75
C ASP A 80 19.97 -15.66 -1.69
N GLY A 81 19.51 -16.47 -0.74
CA GLY A 81 20.31 -17.30 0.19
C GLY A 81 21.43 -16.58 0.97
N LYS A 82 21.43 -15.25 0.99
CA LYS A 82 22.53 -14.38 1.46
C LYS A 82 22.09 -13.44 2.57
N LEU A 83 20.98 -13.73 3.26
CA LEU A 83 20.77 -13.11 4.56
C LEU A 83 21.90 -13.62 5.46
N GLY A 84 22.85 -12.75 5.76
CA GLY A 84 23.89 -13.01 6.76
C GLY A 84 23.27 -13.30 8.13
N GLU A 85 24.10 -13.56 9.14
CA GLU A 85 23.61 -13.81 10.51
C GLU A 85 22.75 -12.65 11.02
N LEU A 86 21.44 -12.89 11.06
CA LEU A 86 20.47 -11.94 11.61
C LEU A 86 20.57 -11.92 13.14
N LYS A 87 20.55 -10.73 13.74
CA LYS A 87 20.56 -10.61 15.22
C LYS A 87 19.21 -10.95 15.86
N ARG A 88 18.12 -10.79 15.12
CA ARG A 88 16.73 -11.00 15.55
C ARG A 88 15.97 -11.77 14.48
N PRO A 89 14.88 -12.47 14.81
CA PRO A 89 14.06 -13.13 13.80
C PRO A 89 13.43 -12.10 12.85
N VAL A 90 13.24 -12.52 11.60
CA VAL A 90 12.56 -11.77 10.55
C VAL A 90 11.41 -12.62 10.02
N GLU A 91 10.24 -12.02 9.87
CA GLU A 91 9.06 -12.70 9.35
C GLU A 91 8.47 -11.90 8.19
N VAL A 92 8.38 -12.52 7.02
CA VAL A 92 7.72 -11.97 5.84
C VAL A 92 6.26 -12.43 5.86
N ILE A 93 5.32 -11.50 5.74
CA ILE A 93 3.89 -11.78 5.70
C ILE A 93 3.29 -11.19 4.43
N ALA A 94 2.72 -12.03 3.59
CA ALA A 94 1.84 -11.63 2.50
C ALA A 94 0.41 -11.59 3.02
N PHE A 95 -0.10 -10.40 3.33
CA PHE A 95 -1.43 -10.23 3.92
C PHE A 95 -2.55 -10.48 2.92
N SER A 96 -3.64 -11.07 3.40
CA SER A 96 -4.89 -11.23 2.67
C SER A 96 -5.75 -9.95 2.72
N ASP A 97 -6.36 -9.59 1.59
CA ASP A 97 -7.41 -8.56 1.44
C ASP A 97 -7.06 -7.17 2.02
N GLU A 98 -6.15 -6.48 1.36
CA GLU A 98 -5.83 -5.07 1.60
C GLU A 98 -6.88 -4.15 0.89
N GLU A 99 -7.10 -4.41 -0.40
CA GLU A 99 -7.78 -3.52 -1.37
C GLU A 99 -9.33 -3.43 -1.26
N ARG A 100 -9.95 -4.05 -0.26
CA ARG A 100 -11.43 -3.96 -0.01
C ARG A 100 -12.32 -4.37 -1.18
N VAL A 101 -11.87 -5.26 -2.07
CA VAL A 101 -12.58 -5.55 -3.32
C VAL A 101 -13.84 -6.41 -3.09
N ARG A 102 -13.72 -7.45 -2.25
CA ARG A 102 -14.79 -8.44 -2.05
C ARG A 102 -15.75 -8.06 -0.93
N PHE A 103 -15.19 -7.64 0.21
CA PHE A 103 -15.95 -7.28 1.40
C PHE A 103 -15.90 -5.78 1.62
N GLN A 104 -16.96 -5.19 2.18
CA GLN A 104 -16.93 -3.78 2.60
C GLN A 104 -16.07 -3.55 3.86
N SER A 105 -14.96 -4.27 4.01
CA SER A 105 -13.98 -4.20 5.09
C SER A 105 -12.59 -4.20 4.48
N THR A 106 -11.71 -3.28 4.89
CA THR A 106 -10.30 -3.27 4.46
C THR A 106 -9.46 -4.11 5.42
N PHE A 107 -8.29 -4.54 4.96
CA PHE A 107 -7.20 -5.02 5.80
C PHE A 107 -7.54 -6.28 6.62
N ILE A 108 -8.34 -7.22 6.09
CA ILE A 108 -8.84 -8.35 6.89
C ILE A 108 -7.68 -9.11 7.56
N GLY A 109 -6.66 -9.45 6.78
CA GLY A 109 -5.50 -10.21 7.26
C GLY A 109 -4.69 -9.48 8.31
N SER A 110 -4.27 -8.24 8.03
CA SER A 110 -3.46 -7.44 8.94
C SER A 110 -4.23 -6.96 10.17
N ALA A 111 -5.55 -6.71 10.06
CA ALA A 111 -6.41 -6.38 11.18
C ALA A 111 -6.56 -7.55 12.16
N ALA A 112 -6.59 -8.79 11.66
CA ALA A 112 -6.62 -9.98 12.51
C ALA A 112 -5.30 -10.15 13.28
N ILE A 113 -4.16 -10.04 12.59
CA ILE A 113 -2.82 -10.14 13.22
C ILE A 113 -2.61 -9.03 14.26
N ALA A 114 -3.05 -7.80 13.97
CA ALA A 114 -3.00 -6.68 14.90
C ALA A 114 -4.02 -6.78 16.06
N GLY A 115 -4.96 -7.73 16.00
CA GLY A 115 -6.00 -7.91 17.02
C GLY A 115 -7.07 -6.82 17.03
N ILE A 116 -7.26 -6.13 15.91
CA ILE A 116 -8.25 -5.04 15.75
C ILE A 116 -9.45 -5.44 14.90
N LEU A 117 -9.45 -6.64 14.30
CA LEU A 117 -10.62 -7.21 13.63
C LEU A 117 -11.61 -7.73 14.70
N PRO A 118 -12.77 -7.08 14.92
CA PRO A 118 -13.75 -7.58 15.88
C PRO A 118 -14.39 -8.86 15.36
N VAL A 119 -14.87 -9.72 16.27
CA VAL A 119 -15.59 -10.97 15.92
C VAL A 119 -16.82 -10.69 15.05
N SER A 120 -17.50 -9.56 15.28
CA SER A 120 -18.61 -9.11 14.43
C SER A 120 -18.18 -8.82 12.99
N GLY A 121 -16.91 -8.49 12.76
CA GLY A 121 -16.32 -8.31 11.43
C GLY A 121 -16.40 -9.57 10.58
N LEU A 122 -16.37 -10.76 11.18
CA LEU A 122 -16.51 -12.04 10.47
C LEU A 122 -17.86 -12.18 9.75
N GLN A 123 -18.89 -11.46 10.20
CA GLN A 123 -20.24 -11.49 9.63
C GLN A 123 -20.43 -10.51 8.46
N ILE A 124 -19.41 -9.72 8.10
CA ILE A 124 -19.48 -8.83 6.94
C ILE A 124 -19.64 -9.68 5.68
N THR A 125 -20.61 -9.32 4.84
CA THR A 125 -20.95 -10.06 3.62
C THR A 125 -20.39 -9.40 2.37
N ASP A 126 -20.06 -10.23 1.38
CA ASP A 126 -19.84 -9.79 0.01
C ASP A 126 -21.16 -9.57 -0.73
N LYS A 127 -21.09 -9.11 -1.98
CA LYS A 127 -22.29 -8.85 -2.82
C LYS A 127 -23.15 -10.10 -3.06
N SER A 128 -22.62 -11.30 -2.85
CA SER A 128 -23.32 -12.58 -3.02
C SER A 128 -23.86 -13.12 -1.68
N GLY A 129 -23.69 -12.38 -0.58
CA GLY A 129 -24.14 -12.79 0.75
C GLY A 129 -23.22 -13.78 1.47
N VAL A 130 -22.03 -14.08 0.93
CA VAL A 130 -21.03 -14.91 1.62
C VAL A 130 -20.35 -14.04 2.67
N THR A 131 -20.20 -14.55 3.90
CA THR A 131 -19.51 -13.82 4.98
C THR A 131 -17.99 -13.98 4.90
N ILE A 132 -17.23 -13.11 5.59
CA ILE A 132 -15.78 -13.30 5.77
C ILE A 132 -15.52 -14.66 6.44
N GLN A 133 -16.36 -15.09 7.38
CA GLN A 133 -16.26 -16.40 8.03
C GLN A 133 -16.50 -17.58 7.06
N ASP A 134 -17.41 -17.43 6.11
CA ASP A 134 -17.81 -18.50 5.19
C ASP A 134 -16.92 -18.60 3.96
N ALA A 135 -16.21 -17.52 3.60
CA ALA A 135 -15.35 -17.53 2.43
C ALA A 135 -14.22 -18.58 2.50
N PRO A 136 -13.49 -18.76 3.62
CA PRO A 136 -12.49 -19.82 3.78
C PRO A 136 -13.07 -21.24 3.80
N LYS A 137 -14.37 -21.41 4.12
CA LYS A 137 -15.01 -22.75 4.11
C LYS A 137 -15.01 -23.39 2.72
N LYS A 138 -15.00 -22.56 1.66
CA LYS A 138 -14.88 -23.04 0.27
C LYS A 138 -13.59 -23.82 0.00
N ILE A 139 -12.56 -23.58 0.80
CA ILE A 139 -11.28 -24.29 0.76
C ILE A 139 -11.06 -25.13 2.03
N SER A 140 -12.15 -25.51 2.70
CA SER A 140 -12.16 -26.36 3.90
C SER A 140 -11.43 -25.78 5.10
N ILE A 141 -11.29 -24.45 5.17
CA ILE A 141 -10.75 -23.75 6.35
C ILE A 141 -11.92 -23.24 7.20
N GLU A 142 -11.87 -23.52 8.49
CA GLU A 142 -12.83 -22.98 9.46
C GLU A 142 -12.23 -21.78 10.19
N VAL A 143 -12.99 -20.69 10.27
CA VAL A 143 -12.63 -19.50 11.04
C VAL A 143 -13.60 -19.34 12.19
N THR A 144 -13.05 -19.27 13.41
CA THR A 144 -13.80 -19.08 14.66
C THR A 144 -13.22 -17.91 15.43
N GLU A 145 -13.92 -17.49 16.48
CA GLU A 145 -13.40 -16.48 17.40
C GLU A 145 -12.07 -16.91 18.05
N GLU A 146 -11.94 -18.18 18.42
CA GLU A 146 -10.70 -18.73 18.98
C GLU A 146 -9.54 -18.63 17.99
N HIS A 147 -9.79 -18.92 16.71
CA HIS A 147 -8.78 -18.72 15.66
C HIS A 147 -8.35 -17.26 15.56
N LEU A 148 -9.29 -16.28 15.59
CA LEU A 148 -8.93 -14.86 15.58
C LEU A 148 -8.05 -14.47 16.78
N GLN A 149 -8.33 -15.03 17.96
CA GLN A 149 -7.52 -14.79 19.15
C GLN A 149 -6.10 -15.37 19.00
N GLN A 150 -5.96 -16.51 18.33
CA GLN A 150 -4.67 -17.16 18.07
C GLN A 150 -3.83 -16.44 17.00
N LEU A 151 -4.48 -15.78 16.02
CA LEU A 151 -3.79 -14.98 15.01
C LEU A 151 -3.17 -13.71 15.56
N ARG A 152 -3.67 -13.20 16.69
CA ARG A 152 -3.24 -11.94 17.28
C ARG A 152 -1.82 -12.05 17.82
N TYR A 153 -0.94 -11.15 17.37
CA TYR A 153 0.43 -11.09 17.87
C TYR A 153 0.48 -10.35 19.22
N ASP A 154 1.35 -10.81 20.13
CA ASP A 154 1.67 -10.05 21.34
C ASP A 154 2.52 -8.84 20.94
N PRO A 155 2.09 -7.59 21.24
CA PRO A 155 2.89 -6.40 20.94
C PRO A 155 4.31 -6.44 21.52
N LYS A 156 4.54 -7.17 22.61
CA LYS A 156 5.88 -7.34 23.20
C LYS A 156 6.78 -8.30 22.42
N SER A 157 6.21 -9.09 21.50
CA SER A 157 6.95 -10.03 20.67
C SER A 157 7.41 -9.43 19.34
N VAL A 158 6.93 -8.23 18.98
CA VAL A 158 7.19 -7.57 17.69
C VAL A 158 8.05 -6.34 17.90
N TRP A 159 9.22 -6.31 17.25
CA TRP A 159 10.13 -5.16 17.28
C TRP A 159 9.64 -4.02 16.39
N GLY A 160 9.09 -4.37 15.22
CA GLY A 160 8.63 -3.41 14.23
C GLY A 160 8.07 -4.07 12.98
N TYR A 161 7.47 -3.26 12.12
CA TYR A 161 6.92 -3.62 10.83
C TYR A 161 7.51 -2.71 9.75
N VAL A 162 7.92 -3.28 8.63
CA VAL A 162 8.38 -2.54 7.45
C VAL A 162 7.64 -3.06 6.23
N GLU A 163 7.14 -2.15 5.41
CA GLU A 163 6.44 -2.47 4.17
C GLU A 163 7.13 -1.83 2.98
N ILE A 164 7.24 -2.62 1.90
CA ILE A 164 7.74 -2.14 0.62
C ILE A 164 6.56 -2.09 -0.33
N HIS A 165 6.28 -0.91 -0.87
CA HIS A 165 5.16 -0.66 -1.75
C HIS A 165 5.57 0.25 -2.92
N ILE A 166 4.88 0.12 -4.04
CA ILE A 166 4.95 1.13 -5.11
C ILE A 166 4.25 2.40 -4.66
N GLU A 167 4.60 3.55 -5.21
CA GLU A 167 4.11 4.82 -4.71
C GLU A 167 2.58 5.00 -4.85
N GLN A 168 1.98 4.47 -5.94
CA GLN A 168 0.58 4.71 -6.33
C GLN A 168 0.17 6.18 -6.40
N GLY A 169 1.17 7.03 -6.44
CA GLY A 169 1.09 8.42 -6.72
C GLY A 169 2.24 8.73 -7.66
N PRO A 170 2.32 9.99 -8.07
CA PRO A 170 3.21 10.27 -9.16
C PRO A 170 4.38 11.10 -8.60
N VAL A 171 4.53 11.25 -7.28
CA VAL A 171 5.58 11.99 -6.57
C VAL A 171 6.98 11.50 -6.89
N LEU A 172 7.41 10.30 -6.52
CA LEU A 172 8.76 9.75 -6.76
C LEU A 172 9.14 9.72 -8.22
N GLU A 173 8.16 9.32 -9.03
CA GLU A 173 8.24 9.28 -10.47
C GLU A 173 8.81 10.61 -10.89
N TRP A 174 7.96 11.60 -10.72
CA TRP A 174 8.16 12.99 -10.91
C TRP A 174 9.39 13.47 -10.17
N VAL A 175 9.73 12.93 -8.99
CA VAL A 175 10.90 13.29 -8.18
C VAL A 175 12.21 12.79 -8.83
N GLY A 176 12.14 12.00 -9.89
CA GLY A 176 13.32 11.44 -10.54
C GLY A 176 14.19 10.61 -9.58
N VAL A 177 13.65 10.15 -8.44
CA VAL A 177 14.35 9.33 -7.45
C VAL A 177 13.66 7.98 -7.30
N PRO A 178 14.43 6.89 -7.16
CA PRO A 178 13.86 5.54 -7.19
C PRO A 178 13.21 5.12 -5.87
N LEU A 179 13.41 5.85 -4.77
CA LEU A 179 12.98 5.45 -3.42
C LEU A 179 12.54 6.67 -2.61
N GLY A 180 11.46 6.48 -1.83
CA GLY A 180 11.00 7.43 -0.81
C GLY A 180 10.75 6.75 0.52
N VAL A 181 11.15 7.40 1.62
CA VAL A 181 10.79 6.95 2.96
C VAL A 181 9.44 7.55 3.33
N VAL A 182 8.45 6.69 3.58
CA VAL A 182 7.10 7.12 3.95
C VAL A 182 7.12 7.72 5.35
N LYS A 183 6.86 9.02 5.46
CA LYS A 183 6.76 9.73 6.76
C LYS A 183 5.49 9.34 7.54
N GLY A 184 4.47 8.91 6.83
CA GLY A 184 3.33 8.20 7.40
C GLY A 184 2.22 7.97 6.37
N ILE A 185 1.12 7.39 6.84
CA ILE A 185 -0.04 7.06 6.03
C ILE A 185 -1.24 7.76 6.62
N ALA A 186 -2.18 7.99 5.75
CA ALA A 186 -3.22 8.91 5.99
C ALA A 186 -4.49 8.27 6.54
N GLY A 187 -5.11 8.88 7.56
CA GLY A 187 -6.49 8.62 7.95
C GLY A 187 -7.56 8.81 6.86
N GLN A 188 -7.83 7.79 6.06
CA GLN A 188 -8.87 7.83 5.04
C GLN A 188 -10.26 7.77 5.69
N THR A 189 -11.08 8.79 5.49
CA THR A 189 -12.51 8.75 5.86
C THR A 189 -13.35 8.67 4.61
N ARG A 190 -14.06 7.56 4.44
CA ARG A 190 -15.08 7.41 3.39
C ARG A 190 -16.45 7.73 4.01
N LEU A 191 -16.73 9.03 4.10
CA LEU A 191 -18.07 9.52 4.42
C LEU A 191 -18.97 9.23 3.22
N LYS A 192 -20.06 8.49 3.44
CA LYS A 192 -21.10 8.37 2.41
C LYS A 192 -21.72 9.72 2.05
N HIS A 193 -21.65 10.72 2.95
CA HIS A 193 -21.73 12.16 2.70
C HIS A 193 -21.66 12.95 4.03
N ASP A 194 -21.09 14.18 4.04
CA ASP A 194 -21.77 15.46 4.36
C ASP A 194 -20.90 16.50 5.13
N ALA A 195 -20.79 17.72 4.56
CA ALA A 195 -20.63 19.03 5.23
C ALA A 195 -20.39 20.16 4.19
N ASN A 196 -20.54 21.43 4.62
CA ASN A 196 -20.56 22.62 3.75
C ASN A 196 -19.20 23.28 3.48
N ALA A 197 -19.12 24.03 2.36
CA ALA A 197 -17.95 24.72 1.88
C ALA A 197 -17.46 25.87 2.80
N VAL A 198 -16.15 26.14 2.75
CA VAL A 198 -15.48 27.22 3.49
C VAL A 198 -14.49 27.96 2.58
N ILE A 199 -14.35 29.26 2.80
CA ILE A 199 -13.48 30.14 2.01
C ILE A 199 -12.07 30.17 2.59
N CYS A 200 -11.06 30.09 1.72
CA CYS A 200 -9.64 30.09 2.07
C CYS A 200 -9.11 31.49 2.41
N ASP A 201 -8.03 31.55 3.22
CA ASP A 201 -7.42 32.80 3.64
C ASP A 201 -6.72 33.55 2.49
N SER A 202 -7.04 34.83 2.39
CA SER A 202 -6.69 35.67 1.26
C SER A 202 -5.21 36.02 1.17
N GLU A 203 -4.50 36.15 2.30
CA GLU A 203 -3.10 36.58 2.30
C GLU A 203 -2.17 35.44 1.87
N LEU A 204 -2.52 34.22 2.26
CA LEU A 204 -1.85 32.99 1.84
C LEU A 204 -2.14 32.63 0.38
N THR A 205 -3.40 32.75 -0.05
CA THR A 205 -3.79 32.49 -1.45
C THR A 205 -3.03 33.42 -2.41
N SER A 206 -2.87 34.69 -2.03
CA SER A 206 -2.14 35.69 -2.84
C SER A 206 -0.63 35.43 -2.92
N LYS A 207 -0.01 34.98 -1.82
CA LYS A 207 1.42 34.62 -1.79
C LYS A 207 1.71 33.33 -2.55
N LEU A 208 0.81 32.33 -2.46
CA LEU A 208 0.87 31.07 -3.22
C LEU A 208 0.78 31.31 -4.74
N LYS A 209 -0.14 32.17 -5.15
CA LYS A 209 -0.33 32.59 -6.54
C LYS A 209 0.92 33.26 -7.14
N SER A 210 1.59 34.12 -6.37
CA SER A 210 2.81 34.81 -6.82
C SER A 210 4.03 33.87 -6.95
N ALA A 211 4.14 32.87 -6.06
CA ALA A 211 5.22 31.88 -6.10
C ALA A 211 5.05 30.89 -7.26
N ALA A 212 3.81 30.48 -7.51
CA ALA A 212 3.39 29.68 -8.64
C ALA A 212 3.82 30.29 -9.99
N TYR A 213 3.59 31.58 -10.18
CA TYR A 213 4.00 32.35 -11.36
C TYR A 213 5.50 32.24 -11.68
N LEU A 214 6.34 32.29 -10.65
CA LEU A 214 7.81 32.23 -10.79
C LEU A 214 8.30 30.82 -11.13
N GLY A 215 7.61 29.79 -10.66
CA GLY A 215 7.91 28.38 -10.97
C GLY A 215 7.68 28.04 -12.44
N LEU A 216 6.50 28.36 -12.98
CA LEU A 216 6.17 28.06 -14.39
C LEU A 216 7.07 28.86 -15.36
N LYS A 217 7.55 30.03 -14.93
CA LYS A 217 8.46 30.89 -15.69
C LYS A 217 9.82 30.29 -15.97
N ARG A 218 10.34 29.51 -15.02
CA ARG A 218 11.68 28.91 -15.11
C ARG A 218 11.70 27.64 -15.97
N MET A 219 10.57 26.94 -16.13
CA MET A 219 10.48 25.67 -16.87
C MET A 219 10.31 25.83 -18.39
N THR A 220 9.53 26.79 -18.87
CA THR A 220 9.12 26.83 -20.29
C THR A 220 9.85 27.90 -21.13
N GLY A 221 10.77 28.67 -20.55
CA GLY A 221 11.52 29.76 -21.21
C GLY A 221 10.68 30.99 -21.59
N SER A 222 9.37 30.81 -21.73
CA SER A 222 8.32 31.82 -21.79
C SER A 222 7.14 31.31 -20.96
N VAL A 223 6.62 32.14 -20.07
CA VAL A 223 5.63 31.79 -19.05
C VAL A 223 4.22 31.97 -19.60
N GLN A 224 3.35 31.00 -19.32
CA GLN A 224 1.98 31.34 -18.94
C GLN A 224 1.91 31.44 -17.43
N ASP A 225 1.28 32.51 -17.00
CA ASP A 225 1.60 33.31 -15.84
C ASP A 225 1.07 32.77 -14.48
N GLU A 226 1.18 31.46 -14.16
CA GLU A 226 0.95 30.89 -12.80
C GLU A 226 1.00 29.35 -12.75
N VAL A 227 1.78 28.73 -11.85
CA VAL A 227 1.54 27.34 -11.39
C VAL A 227 0.13 27.29 -10.78
N PRO A 228 -0.79 26.51 -11.35
CA PRO A 228 -2.14 26.46 -10.84
C PRO A 228 -2.13 25.85 -9.43
N VAL A 229 -2.68 26.59 -8.46
CA VAL A 229 -2.97 26.06 -7.12
C VAL A 229 -4.36 25.43 -7.20
N LEU A 230 -4.39 24.11 -7.12
CA LEU A 230 -5.59 23.32 -7.38
C LEU A 230 -6.07 22.68 -6.09
N MET A 231 -7.39 22.68 -5.90
CA MET A 231 -8.03 21.77 -4.96
C MET A 231 -8.14 20.40 -5.61
N SER A 232 -7.80 19.35 -4.88
CA SER A 232 -8.03 18.00 -5.39
C SER A 232 -9.45 17.53 -5.08
N GLY A 233 -10.09 16.89 -6.07
CA GLY A 233 -11.41 16.30 -5.94
C GLY A 233 -11.41 14.84 -5.45
N ALA A 234 -10.25 14.18 -5.41
CA ALA A 234 -10.09 12.81 -4.96
C ALA A 234 -9.53 12.73 -3.53
N GLY A 235 -9.64 11.56 -2.91
CA GLY A 235 -9.05 11.28 -1.61
C GLY A 235 -7.62 10.80 -1.73
N TYR A 236 -6.72 11.30 -0.88
CA TYR A 236 -5.30 10.95 -0.89
C TYR A 236 -4.76 10.71 0.48
N ASP A 237 -3.57 10.14 0.48
CA ASP A 237 -2.81 9.96 1.69
C ASP A 237 -2.32 11.26 2.37
N ALA A 238 -2.63 12.44 1.83
CA ALA A 238 -2.41 13.69 2.54
C ALA A 238 -3.54 14.04 3.52
N MET A 239 -4.80 13.65 3.25
CA MET A 239 -6.02 14.11 3.97
C MET A 239 -6.12 13.74 5.45
N ALA A 240 -5.13 13.00 5.86
CA ALA A 240 -5.36 11.78 6.56
C ALA A 240 -4.03 11.65 7.34
N LEU A 241 -2.88 11.97 6.71
CA LEU A 241 -1.68 12.43 7.38
C LEU A 241 -1.77 13.85 7.93
N SER A 242 -2.72 14.65 7.45
CA SER A 242 -3.01 15.97 8.02
C SER A 242 -3.44 15.92 9.48
N HIS A 243 -3.96 14.77 9.96
CA HIS A 243 -4.27 14.54 11.37
C HIS A 243 -3.01 14.30 12.22
N LEU A 244 -1.88 13.98 11.59
CA LEU A 244 -0.60 13.66 12.24
C LEU A 244 0.43 14.80 12.09
N THR A 245 0.52 15.44 10.92
CA THR A 245 1.52 16.47 10.65
C THR A 245 1.09 17.45 9.55
N LYS A 246 1.86 18.51 9.31
CA LYS A 246 1.64 19.42 8.17
C LYS A 246 1.89 18.65 6.87
N VAL A 247 0.99 18.80 5.91
CA VAL A 247 1.04 18.12 4.61
C VAL A 247 1.18 19.11 3.45
N GLY A 248 2.01 18.73 2.47
CA GLY A 248 2.11 19.36 1.17
C GLY A 248 1.93 18.28 0.10
N MET A 249 1.31 18.63 -1.02
CA MET A 249 1.09 17.75 -2.16
C MET A 249 1.49 18.46 -3.44
N LEU A 250 1.89 17.68 -4.43
CA LEU A 250 2.16 18.11 -5.79
C LEU A 250 1.32 17.18 -6.72
N PHE A 251 0.74 17.67 -7.85
CA PHE A 251 -0.04 16.83 -8.84
C PHE A 251 0.55 16.60 -10.27
N VAL A 252 0.89 15.34 -10.65
CA VAL A 252 1.60 15.01 -11.92
C VAL A 252 0.64 15.17 -13.03
N LEU A 253 1.12 15.73 -14.14
CA LEU A 253 0.37 15.69 -15.36
C LEU A 253 0.19 14.24 -15.82
N CYS A 254 -0.98 13.69 -15.51
CA CYS A 254 -1.47 12.46 -16.12
C CYS A 254 -2.36 12.81 -17.31
N ARG A 255 -2.15 12.13 -18.45
CA ARG A 255 -2.91 12.35 -19.68
C ARG A 255 -4.40 12.10 -19.42
N GLY A 256 -5.19 13.17 -19.57
CA GLY A 256 -6.64 13.12 -19.36
C GLY A 256 -7.06 13.05 -17.88
N GLY A 257 -6.12 13.13 -16.93
CA GLY A 257 -6.42 13.00 -15.49
C GLY A 257 -7.04 11.66 -15.11
N ILE A 258 -6.83 10.63 -15.94
CA ILE A 258 -7.34 9.28 -15.72
C ILE A 258 -6.42 8.58 -14.72
N SER A 259 -7.00 7.96 -13.71
CA SER A 259 -6.27 7.21 -12.68
C SER A 259 -7.03 5.92 -12.36
N HIS A 260 -6.29 4.84 -12.12
CA HIS A 260 -6.80 3.49 -11.86
C HIS A 260 -7.58 2.86 -13.03
N PHE A 261 -7.20 3.19 -14.27
CA PHE A 261 -7.72 2.59 -15.50
C PHE A 261 -6.56 2.26 -16.46
N PRO A 262 -6.73 1.29 -17.39
CA PRO A 262 -5.68 0.91 -18.36
C PRO A 262 -5.16 2.06 -19.22
N GLU A 263 -5.94 3.13 -19.40
CA GLU A 263 -5.58 4.32 -20.15
C GLU A 263 -4.80 5.38 -19.35
N GLU A 264 -4.51 5.12 -18.06
CA GLU A 264 -3.62 5.95 -17.23
C GLU A 264 -2.24 6.06 -17.89
N HIS A 265 -1.74 7.28 -18.01
CA HIS A 265 -0.52 7.54 -18.76
C HIS A 265 0.16 8.84 -18.33
N VAL A 266 1.43 8.72 -17.96
CA VAL A 266 2.34 9.79 -17.53
C VAL A 266 3.60 9.75 -18.41
N LEU A 267 4.23 10.90 -18.66
CA LEU A 267 5.41 11.00 -19.52
C LEU A 267 6.68 11.04 -18.68
N ASP A 268 7.71 10.30 -19.10
CA ASP A 268 9.04 10.25 -18.48
C ASP A 268 9.68 11.64 -18.23
N ASP A 269 9.30 12.67 -19.00
CA ASP A 269 9.76 14.05 -18.78
C ASP A 269 8.98 14.76 -17.66
N ASP A 270 7.67 14.50 -17.54
CA ASP A 270 6.86 14.99 -16.42
C ASP A 270 7.39 14.32 -15.15
N VAL A 271 7.51 12.99 -15.17
CA VAL A 271 8.25 12.15 -14.23
C VAL A 271 9.63 12.71 -13.90
N TRP A 272 10.36 13.32 -14.81
CA TRP A 272 11.64 13.86 -14.41
C TRP A 272 11.52 15.21 -13.67
N ALA A 273 10.46 15.97 -13.96
CA ALA A 273 10.32 17.37 -13.61
C ALA A 273 10.00 17.65 -12.14
N SER A 274 9.15 16.88 -11.44
CA SER A 274 9.07 17.13 -9.98
C SER A 274 10.27 16.67 -9.17
N GLY A 275 11.30 16.23 -9.86
CA GLY A 275 12.44 15.55 -9.30
C GLY A 275 13.48 16.44 -8.96
N LEU A 276 13.75 17.22 -9.97
CA LEU A 276 14.26 18.53 -9.82
C LEU A 276 13.43 19.36 -8.82
N GLU A 277 12.09 19.30 -8.78
CA GLU A 277 11.28 20.12 -7.85
C GLU A 277 11.38 19.70 -6.38
N ILE A 278 11.18 18.43 -6.05
CA ILE A 278 11.31 17.90 -4.69
C ILE A 278 12.77 17.83 -4.26
N LEU A 279 13.72 17.51 -5.15
CA LEU A 279 15.15 17.64 -4.85
C LEU A 279 15.48 19.10 -4.51
N ALA A 280 15.04 20.08 -5.30
CA ALA A 280 15.23 21.49 -4.99
C ALA A 280 14.52 21.92 -3.70
N PHE A 281 13.34 21.37 -3.41
CA PHE A 281 12.63 21.61 -2.14
C PHE A 281 13.44 21.06 -0.96
N ILE A 282 13.95 19.83 -1.05
CA ILE A 282 14.82 19.21 -0.03
C ILE A 282 16.12 20.02 0.13
N GLU A 283 16.77 20.42 -0.96
CA GLU A 283 18.03 21.17 -0.92
C GLU A 283 17.88 22.62 -0.42
N THR A 284 16.69 23.22 -0.52
CA THR A 284 16.47 24.65 -0.16
C THR A 284 15.66 24.87 1.11
N GLN A 285 14.89 23.88 1.58
CA GLN A 285 13.99 23.99 2.72
C GLN A 285 14.29 23.01 3.87
N LEU A 286 15.22 22.05 3.66
CA LEU A 286 15.80 21.19 4.70
C LEU A 286 17.31 21.41 4.81
#